data_AF-A0A964EJU9-F1
#
_entry.id   AF-A0A964EJU9-F1
#
_cell.length_a   1.000
_cell.length_b   1.000
_cell.length_c   1.000
_cell.angle_alpha   90.00
_cell.angle_beta   90.00
_cell.angle_gamma   90.00
#
_symmetry.space_group_name_H-M   'P 1'
#
loop_
_entity.id
_entity.type
_entity.pdbx_description
1 polymer ?
#
loop_
_entity_poly.entity_id
_entity_poly.type
_entity_poly.pdbx_seq_one_letter_code
_entity_poly.pdbx_strand_id
1 'polypeptide(L)' 'MKKYFQTRLEAIDWIAGYVENEGQFEVLREQLEFNFIYTQTFFLDLDDQPAEVAWLDKRPTPGYLH' A
#
# COMPACT_ATOMS: atom_id res chain seq x y z
N MET A 1 2.59 11.40 4.90
CA MET A 1 1.97 12.52 4.17
C MET A 1 0.69 11.96 3.64
N LYS A 2 -0.43 12.59 3.99
CA LYS A 2 -1.74 12.06 3.59
C LYS A 2 -2.12 12.55 2.21
N LYS A 3 -2.44 11.62 1.31
CA LYS A 3 -3.01 11.91 0.00
C LYS A 3 -4.49 11.52 0.01
N TYR A 4 -5.36 12.49 -0.26
CA TYR A 4 -6.81 12.32 -0.26
C TYR A 4 -7.34 12.15 -1.68
N PHE A 5 -8.47 11.44 -1.81
CA PHE A 5 -9.17 11.17 -3.06
C PHE A 5 -10.67 11.43 -2.88
N GLN A 6 -11.34 11.81 -3.97
CA GLN A 6 -12.79 12.01 -3.97
C GLN A 6 -13.55 10.69 -4.16
N THR A 7 -12.94 9.74 -4.88
CA THR A 7 -13.57 8.46 -5.17
C THR A 7 -12.59 7.30 -5.00
N ARG A 8 -13.14 6.10 -4.78
CA ARG A 8 -12.35 4.87 -4.77
C ARG A 8 -11.62 4.65 -6.09
N LEU A 9 -12.29 4.91 -7.22
CA LEU A 9 -11.70 4.69 -8.55
C LEU A 9 -10.47 5.59 -8.77
N GLU A 10 -10.59 6.88 -8.45
CA GLU A 10 -9.47 7.83 -8.52
C GLU A 10 -8.27 7.38 -7.67
N ALA A 11 -8.54 6.87 -6.47
CA ALA A 11 -7.50 6.34 -5.60
C ALA A 11 -6.81 5.11 -6.20
N ILE A 12 -7.58 4.17 -6.75
CA ILE A 12 -7.05 2.96 -7.39
C ILE A 12 -6.20 3.29 -8.62
N ASP A 13 -6.70 4.16 -9.49
CA ASP A 13 -5.96 4.60 -10.68
C ASP A 13 -4.64 5.27 -10.28
N TRP A 14 -4.66 6.07 -9.22
CA TRP A 14 -3.44 6.70 -8.70
C TRP A 14 -2.46 5.68 -8.12
N ILE A 15 -2.93 4.72 -7.32
CA ILE A 15 -2.07 3.66 -6.73
C ILE A 15 -1.40 2.87 -7.86
N ALA A 16 -2.15 2.46 -8.89
CA ALA A 16 -1.62 1.72 -10.03
C ALA A 16 -0.52 2.48 -10.79
N GLY A 17 -0.59 3.80 -10.85
CA GLY A 17 0.44 4.65 -11.44
C GLY A 17 1.61 5.01 -10.50
N TYR A 18 1.48 4.75 -9.21
CA TYR A 18 2.47 5.10 -8.18
C TYR A 18 3.38 3.92 -7.80
N VAL A 19 2.87 2.70 -7.85
CA VAL A 19 3.56 1.49 -7.39
C VAL A 19 4.28 0.76 -8.53
N GLU A 20 5.34 0.03 -8.18
CA GLU A 20 6.17 -0.71 -9.15
C GLU A 20 5.73 -2.18 -9.29
N ASN A 21 4.99 -2.70 -8.29
CA ASN A 21 4.58 -4.10 -8.25
C ASN A 21 3.22 -4.30 -7.58
N GLU A 22 2.66 -5.47 -7.82
CA GLU A 22 1.34 -5.89 -7.32
C GLU A 22 1.30 -5.96 -5.78
N GLY A 23 2.39 -6.33 -5.12
CA GLY A 23 2.43 -6.37 -3.65
C GLY A 23 2.26 -4.98 -3.02
N GLN A 24 2.92 -3.96 -3.57
CA GLN A 24 2.75 -2.56 -3.15
C GLN A 24 1.33 -2.06 -3.44
N PHE A 25 0.77 -2.44 -4.59
CA PHE A 25 -0.60 -2.10 -4.96
C PHE A 25 -1.60 -2.63 -3.92
N GLU A 26 -1.51 -3.91 -3.56
CA GLU A 26 -2.42 -4.54 -2.61
C GLU A 26 -2.33 -3.90 -1.22
N VAL A 27 -1.12 -3.63 -0.71
CA VAL A 27 -0.93 -2.98 0.59
C VAL A 27 -1.59 -1.59 0.64
N LEU A 28 -1.39 -0.77 -0.40
CA LEU A 28 -2.01 0.55 -0.46
C LEU A 28 -3.52 0.47 -0.69
N ARG A 29 -4.00 -0.52 -1.46
CA ARG A 29 -5.43 -0.80 -1.65
C ARG A 29 -6.10 -1.15 -0.32
N GLU A 30 -5.46 -1.97 0.51
CA GLU A 30 -5.94 -2.35 1.83
C GLU A 30 -5.92 -1.17 2.80
N GLN A 31 -4.86 -0.36 2.80
CA GLN A 31 -4.81 0.87 3.61
C GLN A 31 -5.97 1.81 3.25
N LEU A 32 -6.24 2.00 1.95
CA LEU A 32 -7.33 2.81 1.45
C LEU A 32 -8.69 2.30 1.94
N GLU A 33 -8.90 0.98 1.88
CA GLU A 33 -10.14 0.31 2.30
C GLU A 33 -10.33 0.44 3.82
N PHE A 34 -9.29 0.18 4.60
CA PHE A 34 -9.28 0.39 6.04
C PHE A 34 -9.65 1.83 6.40
N ASN A 35 -8.97 2.81 5.80
CA ASN A 35 -9.23 4.22 6.05
C ASN A 35 -10.67 4.59 5.75
N PHE A 36 -11.23 4.11 4.64
CA PHE A 36 -12.62 4.34 4.29
C PHE A 36 -13.59 3.73 5.31
N ILE A 37 -13.38 2.48 5.75
CA ILE A 37 -14.24 1.81 6.73
C ILE A 37 -14.33 2.62 8.03
N TYR A 38 -13.20 3.11 8.55
CA TYR A 38 -13.16 3.76 9.86
C TYR A 38 -13.37 5.27 9.83
N THR A 39 -13.12 5.93 8.70
CA THR A 39 -13.17 7.40 8.60
C THR A 39 -14.12 7.92 7.53
N GLN A 40 -14.74 7.03 6.75
CA GLN A 40 -15.59 7.37 5.60
C GLN A 40 -14.89 8.25 4.56
N THR A 41 -13.55 8.24 4.54
CA THR A 41 -12.72 9.09 3.68
C THR A 41 -11.68 8.25 2.94
N PHE A 42 -11.51 8.50 1.64
CA PHE A 42 -10.46 7.88 0.84
C PHE A 42 -9.15 8.65 0.99
N PHE A 43 -8.22 8.12 1.77
CA PHE A 43 -6.87 8.65 1.83
C PHE A 43 -5.83 7.54 2.02
N LEU A 44 -4.60 7.83 1.62
CA LEU A 44 -3.40 7.04 1.92
C LEU A 44 -2.50 7.85 2.83
N ASP A 45 -1.84 7.20 3.78
CA ASP A 45 -0.76 7.84 4.54
C ASP A 45 0.58 7.26 4.08
N LEU A 46 1.33 8.07 3.33
CA LEU A 46 2.58 7.65 2.71
C LEU A 46 3.80 7.76 3.65
N ASP A 47 3.67 8.42 4.80
CA ASP A 47 4.75 8.44 5.81
C ASP A 47 4.60 7.30 6.79
N ASP A 48 3.38 6.77 6.92
CA ASP A 48 3.10 5.58 7.71
C ASP A 48 3.51 4.38 6.86
N GLN A 49 4.79 3.99 6.95
CA GLN A 49 5.26 2.78 6.29
C GLN A 49 4.44 1.60 6.81
N PRO A 50 3.59 0.96 5.98
CA PRO A 50 2.78 -0.16 6.43
C PRO A 50 3.75 -1.22 6.93
N ALA A 51 3.60 -1.60 8.21
CA ALA A 51 4.54 -2.49 8.89
C ALA A 51 4.82 -3.78 8.10
N GLU A 52 3.90 -4.20 7.24
CA GLU A 52 3.97 -5.40 6.40
C GLU A 52 5.03 -5.33 5.28
N VAL A 53 5.36 -4.15 4.74
CA VAL A 53 6.43 -3.99 3.74
C VAL A 53 7.82 -4.17 4.36
N ALA A 54 7.98 -3.86 5.65
CA ALA A 54 9.24 -4.04 6.38
C ALA A 54 9.63 -5.52 6.60
N TRP A 55 8.70 -6.47 6.41
CA TRP A 55 8.94 -7.91 6.56
C TRP A 55 9.28 -8.63 5.25
N LEU A 56 8.88 -8.07 4.10
CA LEU A 56 9.22 -8.64 2.79
C LEU A 56 10.68 -8.37 2.42
N ASP A 57 11.21 -7.20 2.78
CA ASP A 57 12.58 -6.78 2.46
C ASP A 57 13.65 -7.41 3.39
N LYS A 58 13.22 -8.11 4.45
CA LYS A 58 14.09 -8.76 5.45
C LYS A 58 14.14 -10.28 5.34
N ARG A 59 13.60 -10.88 4.29
CA ARG A 59 13.88 -12.30 4.03
C ARG A 59 15.26 -12.38 3.39
N PRO A 60 16.31 -12.90 4.07
CA PRO A 60 17.46 -13.36 3.33
C PRO A 60 16.95 -14.35 2.30
N THR A 61 17.27 -14.13 1.02
CA THR A 61 17.15 -15.16 0.00
C THR A 61 17.76 -16.42 0.60
N PRO A 62 17.02 -17.55 0.71
CA PRO A 62 17.65 -18.79 1.10
C PRO A 62 18.68 -19.08 0.02
N GLY A 63 19.94 -18.88 0.36
CA GLY A 63 21.05 -19.32 -0.47
C GLY A 63 20.81 -20.80 -0.71
N TYR A 64 20.65 -21.18 -1.98
CA TYR A 64 20.80 -22.57 -2.36
C TYR A 64 22.22 -22.98 -1.99
N LEU A 65 22.35 -23.63 -0.84
CA LEU A 65 23.51 -24.41 -0.48
C LEU A 65 23.36 -25.79 -1.11
N HIS A 66 24.39 -26.13 -1.89
CA HIS A 66 24.69 -27.35 -2.64
C HIS A 66 24.24 -27.40 -4.10
#